data_AF-A0A2E0JSI1-F1
#
_entry.id   AF-A0A2E0JSI1-F1
#
_cell.length_a   1.000
_cell.length_b   1.000
_cell.length_c   1.000
_cell.angle_alpha   90.00
_cell.angle_beta   90.00
_cell.angle_gamma   90.00
#
_symmetry.space_group_name_H-M   'P 1'
#
loop_
_entity.id
_entity.type
_entity.pdbx_description
1 polymer ?
#
loop_
_entity_poly.entity_id
_entity_poly.type
_entity_poly.pdbx_seq_one_letter_code
_entity_poly.pdbx_strand_id
1 'polypeptide(L)'
;METNPILNRIHTLSWVYAWASAHNKILTVGQRICLTQERAAWSRVLSADAPAKPFYTIPQHLEDKVAQIVEIITETNWDKPENPEIL
;
A
#
# COMPACT_ATOMS: atom_id res chain seq x y z
N MET A 1 -2.15 -21.10 0.73
CA MET A 1 -3.35 -20.26 0.49
C MET A 1 -2.99 -19.27 -0.58
N GLU A 2 -3.61 -19.34 -1.76
CA GLU A 2 -3.45 -18.29 -2.79
C GLU A 2 -3.83 -16.96 -2.17
N THR A 3 -2.85 -16.08 -2.00
CA THR A 3 -3.03 -14.80 -1.36
C THR A 3 -3.72 -13.90 -2.39
N ASN A 4 -4.95 -13.46 -2.10
CA ASN A 4 -5.73 -12.62 -3.00
C ASN A 4 -4.87 -11.42 -3.45
N PRO A 5 -4.58 -11.26 -4.76
CA PRO A 5 -3.64 -10.26 -5.25
C PRO A 5 -4.06 -8.83 -4.91
N ILE A 6 -5.37 -8.58 -4.79
CA ILE A 6 -5.91 -7.28 -4.39
C ILE A 6 -5.59 -7.01 -2.92
N LEU A 7 -5.83 -7.99 -2.04
CA LEU A 7 -5.50 -7.86 -0.61
C LEU A 7 -3.99 -7.69 -0.41
N ASN A 8 -3.17 -8.41 -1.16
CA ASN A 8 -1.71 -8.24 -1.13
C ASN A 8 -1.31 -6.80 -1.46
N ARG A 9 -1.93 -6.22 -2.50
CA ARG A 9 -1.64 -4.84 -2.91
C ARG A 9 -2.07 -3.84 -1.83
N ILE A 10 -3.26 -4.00 -1.26
CA ILE A 10 -3.76 -3.18 -0.15
C ILE A 10 -2.80 -3.25 1.04
N HIS A 11 -2.42 -4.46 1.48
CA HIS A 11 -1.48 -4.66 2.58
C HIS A 11 -0.11 -4.04 2.30
N THR A 12 0.40 -4.21 1.08
CA THR A 12 1.68 -3.63 0.65
C THR A 12 1.66 -2.12 0.79
N LEU A 13 0.63 -1.45 0.26
CA LEU A 13 0.49 0.00 0.35
C LEU A 13 0.37 0.48 1.79
N SER A 14 -0.37 -0.26 2.63
CA SER A 14 -0.50 0.02 4.06
C SER A 14 0.83 -0.12 4.82
N TRP A 15 1.59 -1.19 4.59
CA TRP A 15 2.89 -1.38 5.24
C TRP A 15 3.90 -0.31 4.82
N VAL A 16 3.93 0.04 3.53
CA VAL A 16 4.78 1.12 3.03
C VAL A 16 4.41 2.45 3.68
N TYR A 17 3.11 2.77 3.77
CA TYR A 17 2.63 3.98 4.44
C TYR A 17 3.05 4.01 5.92
N ALA A 18 2.84 2.91 6.63
CA ALA A 18 3.15 2.74 8.04
C ALA A 18 4.64 2.92 8.32
N TRP A 19 5.47 2.18 7.57
CA TRP A 19 6.91 2.22 7.70
C TRP A 19 7.45 3.62 7.39
N ALA A 20 6.98 4.25 6.29
CA ALA A 20 7.42 5.58 5.90
C ALA A 20 6.98 6.67 6.89
N SER A 21 5.86 6.46 7.59
CA SER A 21 5.39 7.38 8.63
C SER A 21 6.22 7.27 9.92
N ALA A 22 6.66 6.06 10.26
CA ALA A 22 7.52 5.81 11.42
C ALA A 22 8.99 6.24 11.18
N HIS A 23 9.48 6.17 9.95
CA HIS A 23 10.89 6.40 9.60
C HIS A 23 11.08 7.68 8.79
N ASN A 24 11.11 8.83 9.46
CA ASN A 24 11.49 10.14 8.89
C ASN A 24 10.58 10.72 7.78
N LYS A 25 9.32 10.27 7.65
CA LYS A 25 8.38 10.80 6.64
C LYS A 25 8.99 10.80 5.22
N ILE A 26 9.65 9.70 4.85
CA ILE A 26 10.31 9.50 3.53
C ILE A 26 9.35 9.79 2.36
N LEU A 27 8.06 9.58 2.57
CA LEU A 27 7.00 10.03 1.68
C LEU A 27 6.54 11.44 2.03
N THR A 28 6.42 12.29 1.02
CA THR A 28 5.73 13.58 1.16
C THR A 28 4.24 13.39 1.47
N VAL A 29 3.57 14.45 1.91
CA VAL A 29 2.11 14.43 2.13
C VAL A 29 1.36 14.02 0.86
N GLY A 30 1.73 14.60 -0.29
CA GLY A 30 1.08 14.26 -1.57
C GLY A 30 1.26 12.79 -1.94
N GLN A 31 2.45 12.24 -1.73
CA GLN A 31 2.72 10.82 -2.01
C GLN A 31 1.89 9.91 -1.09
N ARG A 32 1.79 10.25 0.20
CA ARG A 32 0.92 9.53 1.13
C ARG A 32 -0.54 9.54 0.68
N ILE A 33 -1.06 10.68 0.25
CA ILE A 33 -2.41 10.80 -0.30
C ILE A 33 -2.60 9.88 -1.50
N CYS A 34 -1.64 9.84 -2.44
CA CYS A 34 -1.70 8.95 -3.59
C CYS A 34 -1.76 7.47 -3.19
N LEU A 35 -0.95 7.03 -2.23
CA LEU A 35 -0.99 5.64 -1.73
C LEU A 35 -2.35 5.31 -1.09
N THR A 36 -2.90 6.22 -0.28
CA THR A 36 -4.22 6.06 0.34
C THR A 36 -5.34 6.00 -0.71
N GLN A 37 -5.26 6.81 -1.76
CA GLN A 37 -6.23 6.81 -2.86
C GLN A 37 -6.23 5.49 -3.62
N GLU A 38 -5.05 4.94 -3.94
CA GLU A 38 -4.97 3.62 -4.58
C GLU A 38 -5.47 2.51 -3.67
N ARG A 39 -5.12 2.55 -2.37
CA ARG A 39 -5.65 1.58 -1.40
C ARG A 39 -7.18 1.59 -1.39
N ALA A 40 -7.78 2.77 -1.29
CA ALA A 40 -9.24 2.91 -1.34
C ALA A 40 -9.83 2.43 -2.68
N ALA A 41 -9.13 2.64 -3.79
CA ALA A 41 -9.55 2.16 -5.10
C ALA A 41 -9.59 0.64 -5.17
N TRP A 42 -8.56 -0.04 -4.66
CA TRP A 42 -8.53 -1.49 -4.54
C TRP A 42 -9.56 -2.04 -3.56
N SER A 43 -9.77 -1.38 -2.40
CA SER A 43 -10.80 -1.81 -1.45
C SER A 43 -12.20 -1.82 -2.07
N ARG A 44 -12.52 -0.87 -2.97
CA ARG A 44 -13.80 -0.87 -3.68
C ARG A 44 -13.95 -2.05 -4.65
N VAL A 45 -12.85 -2.57 -5.20
CA VAL A 45 -12.85 -3.78 -6.06
C VAL A 45 -13.27 -5.03 -5.28
N LEU A 46 -13.15 -5.03 -3.95
CA LEU A 46 -13.55 -6.16 -3.09
C LEU A 46 -15.04 -6.14 -2.69
N SER A 47 -15.80 -5.09 -3.06
CA SER A 47 -17.23 -4.98 -2.71
C SER A 47 -18.13 -5.85 -3.61
N ALA A 48 -19.35 -6.18 -3.15
CA ALA A 48 -20.27 -7.04 -3.89
C ALA A 48 -20.69 -6.48 -5.26
N ASP A 49 -20.78 -5.15 -5.38
CA ASP A 49 -21.11 -4.41 -6.61
C ASP A 49 -19.87 -3.76 -7.25
N ALA A 50 -18.70 -4.37 -7.04
CA ALA A 50 -17.41 -3.79 -7.39
C ALA A 50 -17.14 -3.65 -8.90
N PRO A 51 -16.40 -2.60 -9.30
CA PRO A 51 -15.78 -2.58 -10.62
C PRO A 51 -14.67 -3.65 -10.70
N ALA A 52 -14.44 -4.20 -11.90
CA ALA A 52 -13.41 -5.23 -12.12
C ALA A 52 -11.95 -4.76 -11.90
N LYS A 53 -11.72 -3.45 -11.83
CA LYS A 53 -10.39 -2.83 -11.68
C LYS A 53 -10.49 -1.53 -10.88
N PRO A 54 -9.40 -1.10 -10.21
CA PRO A 54 -9.40 0.16 -9.48
C PRO A 54 -9.52 1.33 -10.46
N PHE A 55 -10.20 2.39 -10.03
CA PHE A 55 -10.33 3.63 -10.80
C PHE A 55 -9.06 4.50 -10.73
N TYR A 56 -8.14 4.18 -9.82
CA TYR A 56 -6.89 4.91 -9.61
C TYR A 56 -5.78 3.93 -9.24
N THR A 57 -4.61 4.13 -9.84
CA THR A 57 -3.34 3.49 -9.50
C THR A 57 -2.28 4.57 -9.39
N ILE A 58 -1.33 4.45 -8.46
CA ILE A 58 -0.26 5.43 -8.36
C ILE A 58 0.59 5.48 -9.65
N PRO A 59 1.22 6.63 -9.96
CA PRO A 59 2.14 6.72 -11.09
C PRO A 59 3.42 5.90 -10.86
N GLN A 60 4.08 5.50 -11.95
CA GLN A 60 5.26 4.60 -11.93
C GLN A 60 6.36 5.03 -10.95
N HIS A 61 6.70 6.31 -10.89
CA HIS A 61 7.75 6.78 -9.96
C HIS A 61 7.41 6.56 -8.48
N LEU A 62 6.13 6.40 -8.12
CA LEU A 62 5.71 5.98 -6.78
C LEU A 62 5.69 4.48 -6.63
N GLU A 63 5.41 3.71 -7.69
CA GLU A 63 5.61 2.26 -7.68
C GLU A 63 7.08 1.92 -7.39
N ASP A 64 8.01 2.61 -8.03
CA ASP A 64 9.44 2.38 -7.82
C ASP A 64 9.82 2.65 -6.36
N LYS A 65 9.25 3.69 -5.74
CA LYS A 65 9.42 3.97 -4.32
C LYS A 65 8.77 2.93 -3.41
N VAL A 66 7.58 2.46 -3.75
CA VAL A 66 6.89 1.38 -3.03
C VAL A 66 7.77 0.13 -3.04
N ALA A 67 8.31 -0.25 -4.20
CA ALA A 67 9.21 -1.40 -4.33
C ALA A 67 10.46 -1.27 -3.45
N GLN A 68 11.13 -0.11 -3.47
CA GLN A 68 12.29 0.17 -2.60
C GLN A 68 11.96 0.03 -1.11
N ILE A 69 10.82 0.58 -0.67
CA ILE A 69 10.43 0.49 0.74
C ILE A 69 10.05 -0.95 1.12
N VAL A 70 9.42 -1.70 0.23
CA VAL A 70 9.10 -3.12 0.44
C VAL A 70 10.36 -3.96 0.61
N GLU A 71 11.38 -3.71 -0.21
CA GLU A 71 12.70 -4.35 -0.10
C GLU A 71 13.30 -4.07 1.29
N ILE A 72 13.35 -2.80 1.70
CA ILE A 72 13.85 -2.40 3.03
C ILE A 72 13.07 -3.09 4.16
N ILE A 73 11.73 -3.09 4.10
CA ILE A 73 10.88 -3.76 5.10
C ILE A 73 11.23 -5.25 5.20
N THR A 74 11.50 -5.89 4.07
CA THR A 74 11.81 -7.32 3.98
C THR A 74 13.20 -7.63 4.54
N GLU A 75 14.19 -6.78 4.25
CA GLU A 75 15.57 -6.94 4.72
C GLU A 75 15.75 -6.61 6.20
N THR A 76 15.01 -5.61 6.71
CA THR A 76 15.16 -5.12 8.08
C THR A 76 14.37 -5.93 9.12
N ASN A 77 13.65 -6.97 8.69
CA ASN A 77 12.74 -7.75 9.52
C ASN A 77 11.80 -6.86 10.36
N TRP A 78 11.32 -5.78 9.74
CA TRP A 78 10.48 -4.80 10.41
C TRP A 78 9.18 -5.46 10.91
N ASP A 79 8.84 -5.20 12.17
CA ASP A 79 7.64 -5.74 12.80
C ASP A 79 6.38 -5.12 12.19
N LYS A 80 5.83 -5.83 11.21
CA LYS A 80 4.65 -5.38 10.45
C LYS A 80 3.43 -5.41 11.38
N PRO A 81 2.62 -4.34 11.42
CA PRO A 81 1.40 -4.32 12.21
C PRO A 81 0.45 -5.45 11.78
N GLU A 82 -0.12 -6.15 12.76
CA GLU A 82 -1.00 -7.32 12.55
C GLU A 82 -2.21 -7.00 11.68
N ASN A 83 -2.73 -5.76 11.74
CA ASN A 83 -3.82 -5.30 10.90
C ASN A 83 -3.45 -4.02 10.13
N PRO A 84 -2.93 -4.15 8.89
CA PRO A 84 -2.50 -3.01 8.09
C PRO A 84 -3.66 -2.17 7.53
N GLU A 85 -4.91 -2.63 7.62
CA GLU A 85 -6.07 -1.92 7.06
C GLU A 85 -6.58 -0.75 7.94
N ILE A 86 -6.15 -0.70 9.22
CA ILE A 86 -6.57 0.30 10.21
C ILE A 86 -5.71 1.59 10.16
N LEU A 87 -4.59 1.58 9.42
CA LEU A 87 -3.61 2.67 9.33
C LEU A 87 -3.98 3.74 8.30
#